data_AF-A0A0T6A205-F1
#
_entry.id   AF-A0A0T6A205-F1
#
_cell.length_a   1.000
_cell.length_b   1.000
_cell.length_c   1.000
_cell.angle_alpha   90.00
_cell.angle_beta   90.00
_cell.angle_gamma   90.00
#
_symmetry.space_group_name_H-M   'P 1'
#
loop_
_entity.id
_entity.type
_entity.pdbx_description
1 polymer ?
#
loop_
_entity_poly.entity_id
_entity_poly.type
_entity_poly.pdbx_seq_one_letter_code
_entity_poly.pdbx_strand_id
1 'polypeptide(L)'
;MRKTLFAVVLAVLSLGLVVSPVWAGTCPKKIQEVKDAMTKGKYDKAKSDQATATLGEAQKLHEAGQHDQALKKVHEARDVLGLPKATF
;
A
#
# COMPACT_ATOMS: atom_id res chain seq x y z
N MET A 1 23.22 25.15 41.23
CA MET A 1 22.61 23.83 40.94
C MET A 1 21.13 23.86 41.33
N ARG A 2 20.23 24.30 40.43
CA ARG A 2 18.75 24.36 40.65
C ARG A 2 17.98 24.74 39.35
N LYS A 3 18.59 24.49 38.18
CA LYS A 3 18.00 24.80 36.85
C LYS A 3 17.66 23.54 36.04
N THR A 4 17.62 22.39 36.71
CA THR A 4 17.34 21.08 36.10
C THR A 4 15.91 20.58 36.39
N LEU A 5 15.03 21.46 36.89
CA LEU A 5 13.62 21.19 37.18
C LEU A 5 12.65 21.92 36.21
N PHE A 6 13.04 22.01 34.93
CA PHE A 6 12.14 22.40 33.82
C PHE A 6 12.28 21.40 32.67
N ALA A 7 12.51 20.13 33.02
CA ALA A 7 12.15 19.02 32.16
C ALA A 7 10.76 18.56 32.59
N VAL A 8 9.95 18.10 31.62
CA VAL A 8 8.66 17.40 31.85
C VAL A 8 7.47 18.32 32.07
N VAL A 9 6.92 18.92 31.01
CA VAL A 9 5.47 19.06 30.70
C VAL A 9 5.39 19.63 29.28
N LEU A 10 4.60 19.02 28.39
CA LEU A 10 4.38 19.37 26.97
C LEU A 10 5.38 18.82 25.94
N ALA A 11 5.90 17.62 26.21
CA ALA A 11 5.74 16.57 25.22
C ALA A 11 4.23 16.30 25.01
N VAL A 12 3.88 15.77 23.84
CA VAL A 12 2.55 15.29 23.40
C VAL A 12 1.79 16.28 22.48
N LEU A 13 1.47 15.77 21.28
CA LEU A 13 0.49 16.24 20.27
C LEU A 13 0.94 17.18 19.13
N SER A 14 1.94 16.80 18.33
CA SER A 14 1.93 17.20 16.90
C SER A 14 2.55 16.20 15.91
N LEU A 15 2.99 15.02 16.36
CA LEU A 15 3.52 13.95 15.50
C LEU A 15 2.51 12.83 15.25
N GLY A 16 1.25 13.16 15.00
CA GLY A 16 0.22 12.16 14.79
C GLY A 16 -0.89 12.64 13.89
N LEU A 17 -1.07 11.90 12.79
CA LEU A 17 -2.21 11.93 11.88
C LEU A 17 -2.14 12.96 10.74
N VAL A 18 -1.09 12.86 9.92
CA VAL A 18 -1.30 12.91 8.46
C VAL A 18 -1.82 11.54 8.00
N VAL A 19 -2.94 11.07 8.57
CA VAL A 19 -3.74 10.06 7.87
C VAL A 19 -4.54 10.85 6.86
N SER A 20 -3.92 11.12 5.71
CA SER A 20 -4.67 11.56 4.55
C SER A 20 -5.81 10.55 4.38
N PRO A 21 -7.10 10.95 4.46
CA PRO A 21 -8.23 10.05 4.25
C PRO A 21 -8.30 9.51 2.82
N VAL A 22 -7.32 9.83 1.98
CA VAL A 22 -7.16 9.37 0.60
C VAL A 22 -6.72 7.89 0.50
N TRP A 23 -6.31 7.26 1.61
CA TRP A 23 -5.83 5.87 1.62
C TRP A 23 -6.92 4.79 1.55
N ALA A 24 -8.15 5.08 1.97
CA ALA A 24 -9.22 4.09 1.97
C ALA A 24 -9.69 3.70 0.55
N GLY A 25 -9.62 4.62 -0.42
CA GLY A 25 -10.04 4.38 -1.81
C GLY A 25 -8.92 3.98 -2.78
N THR A 26 -7.65 4.09 -2.38
CA THR A 26 -6.51 3.91 -3.30
C THR A 26 -6.08 2.45 -3.46
N CYS A 27 -6.29 1.57 -2.47
CA CYS A 27 -6.01 0.14 -2.60
C CYS A 27 -6.84 -0.53 -3.73
N PRO A 28 -8.18 -0.42 -3.75
CA PRO A 28 -8.98 -1.02 -4.84
C PRO A 28 -8.66 -0.41 -6.20
N LYS A 29 -8.37 0.90 -6.27
CA LYS A 29 -7.92 1.54 -7.51
C LYS A 29 -6.61 0.94 -8.02
N LYS A 30 -5.61 0.77 -7.16
CA LYS A 30 -4.31 0.20 -7.58
C LYS A 30 -4.41 -1.27 -7.97
N ILE A 31 -5.28 -2.05 -7.30
CA ILE A 31 -5.59 -3.43 -7.74
C ILE A 31 -6.17 -3.42 -9.15
N GLN A 32 -7.13 -2.52 -9.43
CA GLN A 32 -7.69 -2.35 -10.78
C GLN A 32 -6.65 -1.91 -11.80
N GLU A 33 -5.76 -0.97 -11.47
CA GLU A 33 -4.69 -0.54 -12.38
C GLU A 33 -3.79 -1.69 -12.83
N VAL A 34 -3.49 -2.65 -11.94
CA VAL A 34 -2.72 -3.84 -12.30
C VAL A 34 -3.53 -4.77 -13.20
N LYS A 35 -4.82 -5.00 -12.90
CA LYS A 35 -5.72 -5.78 -13.76
C LYS A 35 -5.85 -5.17 -15.16
N ASP A 36 -6.02 -3.85 -15.25
CA ASP A 36 -6.08 -3.11 -16.51
C ASP A 36 -4.77 -3.17 -17.28
N ALA A 37 -3.63 -3.11 -16.58
CA ALA A 37 -2.35 -3.31 -17.22
C ALA A 37 -2.27 -4.72 -17.82
N MET A 38 -2.69 -5.75 -17.07
CA MET A 38 -2.71 -7.14 -17.55
C MET A 38 -3.62 -7.38 -18.75
N THR A 39 -4.75 -6.67 -18.86
CA THR A 39 -5.63 -6.78 -20.03
C THR A 39 -5.10 -6.03 -21.25
N LYS A 40 -4.40 -4.91 -21.04
CA LYS A 40 -3.80 -4.10 -22.13
C LYS A 40 -2.45 -4.63 -22.60
N GLY A 41 -1.68 -5.23 -21.71
CA GLY A 41 -0.35 -5.75 -21.96
C GLY A 41 -0.38 -7.19 -22.48
N LYS A 42 0.64 -7.55 -23.26
CA LYS A 42 0.90 -8.95 -23.63
C LYS A 42 1.89 -9.53 -22.62
N TYR A 43 1.36 -10.08 -21.53
CA TYR A 43 2.15 -10.80 -20.55
C TYR A 43 2.07 -12.30 -20.78
N ASP A 44 3.17 -13.00 -20.48
CA ASP A 44 3.14 -14.46 -20.44
C ASP A 44 2.11 -14.96 -19.42
N LYS A 45 1.46 -16.10 -19.73
CA LYS A 45 0.39 -16.66 -18.90
C LYS A 45 0.86 -16.91 -17.47
N ALA A 46 2.10 -17.36 -17.25
CA ALA A 46 2.62 -17.62 -15.91
C ALA A 46 2.75 -16.33 -15.09
N LYS A 47 3.20 -15.23 -15.70
CA LYS A 47 3.29 -13.92 -15.04
C LYS A 47 1.90 -13.37 -14.71
N SER A 48 0.95 -13.53 -15.64
CA SER A 48 -0.43 -13.10 -15.42
C SER A 48 -1.11 -13.90 -14.30
N ASP A 49 -0.93 -15.23 -14.29
CA ASP A 49 -1.51 -16.09 -13.25
C ASP A 49 -0.90 -15.75 -11.88
N GLN A 50 0.42 -15.54 -11.81
CA GLN A 50 1.11 -15.14 -10.58
C GLN A 50 0.62 -13.77 -10.09
N ALA A 51 0.57 -12.76 -10.96
CA ALA A 51 0.09 -11.44 -10.59
C ALA A 51 -1.38 -11.47 -10.13
N THR A 52 -2.23 -12.28 -10.76
CA THR A 52 -3.63 -12.47 -10.35
C THR A 52 -3.73 -13.06 -8.95
N ALA A 53 -2.94 -14.11 -8.65
CA ALA A 53 -2.91 -14.73 -7.33
C ALA A 53 -2.47 -13.71 -6.25
N THR A 54 -1.41 -12.95 -6.52
CA THR A 54 -0.90 -11.91 -5.61
C THR A 54 -1.93 -10.78 -5.39
N LEU A 55 -2.67 -10.37 -6.43
CA LEU A 55 -3.76 -9.40 -6.28
C LEU A 55 -4.93 -9.96 -5.46
N GLY A 56 -5.19 -11.27 -5.54
CA GLY A 56 -6.16 -11.95 -4.66
C GLY A 56 -5.74 -11.88 -3.19
N GLU A 57 -4.47 -12.07 -2.88
CA GLU A 57 -3.92 -11.86 -1.52
C GLU A 57 -4.06 -10.39 -1.09
N ALA A 58 -3.75 -9.44 -1.98
CA ALA A 58 -3.91 -8.02 -1.72
C ALA A 58 -5.37 -7.66 -1.37
N GLN A 59 -6.33 -8.23 -2.08
CA GLN A 59 -7.75 -8.00 -1.82
C GLN A 59 -8.16 -8.53 -0.45
N LYS A 60 -7.75 -9.76 -0.09
CA LYS A 60 -8.02 -10.32 1.25
C LYS A 60 -7.43 -9.46 2.38
N LEU A 61 -6.20 -8.99 2.20
CA LEU A 61 -5.55 -8.09 3.16
C LEU A 61 -6.29 -6.75 3.27
N HIS A 62 -6.82 -6.22 2.16
CA HIS A 62 -7.65 -5.01 2.18
C HIS A 62 -8.96 -5.24 2.95
N GLU A 63 -9.65 -6.36 2.69
CA GLU A 63 -10.89 -6.74 3.39
C GLU A 63 -10.64 -6.96 4.89
N ALA A 64 -9.44 -7.38 5.29
CA ALA A 64 -9.00 -7.49 6.67
C ALA A 64 -8.54 -6.15 7.31
N GLY A 65 -8.61 -5.02 6.59
CA GLY A 65 -8.15 -3.71 7.06
C GLY A 65 -6.62 -3.53 7.06
N GLN A 66 -5.87 -4.50 6.55
CA GLN A 66 -4.41 -4.52 6.52
C GLN A 66 -3.87 -3.79 5.29
N HIS A 67 -4.19 -2.50 5.15
CA HIS A 67 -3.93 -1.72 3.94
C HIS A 67 -2.46 -1.70 3.53
N ASP A 68 -1.51 -1.52 4.45
CA ASP A 68 -0.08 -1.51 4.11
C ASP A 68 0.41 -2.84 3.54
N GLN A 69 -0.13 -3.96 4.04
CA GLN A 69 0.22 -5.30 3.56
C GLN A 69 -0.42 -5.57 2.19
N ALA A 70 -1.69 -5.17 2.02
CA ALA A 70 -2.36 -5.23 0.73
C ALA A 70 -1.56 -4.48 -0.34
N LEU A 71 -1.02 -3.32 0.03
CA LEU A 71 -0.26 -2.48 -0.87
C LEU A 71 1.10 -3.09 -1.26
N LYS A 72 1.80 -3.72 -0.31
CA LYS A 72 3.00 -4.52 -0.61
C LYS A 72 2.71 -5.61 -1.64
N LYS A 73 1.58 -6.32 -1.50
CA LYS A 73 1.13 -7.32 -2.47
C LYS A 73 0.81 -6.72 -3.84
N VAL A 74 0.20 -5.54 -3.91
CA VAL A 74 0.02 -4.84 -5.19
C VAL A 74 1.37 -4.50 -5.83
N HIS A 75 2.38 -4.08 -5.06
CA HIS A 75 3.72 -3.84 -5.60
C HIS A 75 4.38 -5.13 -6.10
N GLU A 76 4.29 -6.23 -5.38
CA GLU A 76 4.79 -7.55 -5.82
C GLU A 76 4.16 -7.95 -7.16
N ALA A 77 2.84 -7.80 -7.31
CA ALA A 77 2.14 -8.09 -8.58
C ALA A 77 2.64 -7.20 -9.73
N ARG A 78 2.95 -5.93 -9.45
CA ARG A 78 3.52 -4.99 -10.44
C ARG A 78 4.93 -5.38 -10.84
N ASP A 79 5.76 -5.79 -9.89
CA ASP A 79 7.13 -6.22 -10.15
C ASP A 79 7.18 -7.48 -11.04
N VAL A 80 6.27 -8.45 -10.82
CA VAL A 80 6.12 -9.64 -11.67
C VAL A 80 5.83 -9.26 -13.13
N LEU A 81 5.00 -8.23 -13.32
CA LEU A 81 4.61 -7.72 -14.63
C LEU A 81 5.59 -6.68 -15.20
N GLY A 82 6.63 -6.30 -14.45
CA GLY A 82 7.56 -5.23 -14.86
C GLY A 82 6.91 -3.84 -14.94
N LEU A 83 5.84 -3.60 -14.18
CA LEU A 83 5.18 -2.30 -14.08
C LEU A 83 5.90 -1.41 -13.05
N PRO A 84 5.95 -0.08 -13.26
CA PRO A 84 6.53 0.83 -12.28
C PRO A 84 5.76 0.75 -10.96
N LYS A 85 6.40 0.96 -9.80
CA LYS A 85 5.70 0.94 -8.50
C LYS A 85 4.61 2.01 -8.44
N ALA A 86 3.46 1.66 -7.85
CA ALA A 86 2.32 2.56 -7.76
C ALA A 86 2.63 3.72 -6.78
N THR A 87 2.65 4.96 -7.25
CA THR A 87 2.91 6.17 -6.44
C THR A 87 1.66 6.61 -5.65
N PHE A 88 1.82 7.12 -4.43
CA PHE A 88 0.74 7.64 -3.57
C PHE A 88 0.73 9.16 -3.57
#